data_AF-U7TQ15-F1
#
_entry.id   AF-U7TQ15-F1
#
_cell.length_a   1.000
_cell.length_b   1.000
_cell.length_c   1.000
_cell.angle_alpha   90.00
_cell.angle_beta   90.00
_cell.angle_gamma   90.00
#
_symmetry.space_group_name_H-M   'P 1'
#
loop_
_entity.id
_entity.type
_entity.pdbx_description
1 polymer ?
#
loop_
_entity_poly.entity_id
_entity_poly.type
_entity_poly.pdbx_seq_one_letter_code
_entity_poly.pdbx_strand_id
1 'polypeptide(L)'
;MQIYTTRKVNNQVDFRIISKIIEILRKKSIDDDYLQIFKIERNKIVNDEKEIILKYDSKKNFELWSIRDNFENGTYWTILFPEEY
;
A
#
# COMPACT_ATOMS: atom_id res chain seq x y z
N MET A 1 0.66 -3.92 15.02
CA MET A 1 1.18 -3.30 13.79
C MET A 1 0.30 -2.13 13.42
N GLN A 2 0.88 -0.94 13.33
CA GLN A 2 0.18 0.27 12.90
C GLN A 2 0.44 0.51 11.40
N ILE A 3 -0.52 1.12 10.70
CA ILE A 3 -0.37 1.46 9.29
C ILE A 3 -0.76 2.92 9.13
N TYR A 4 0.15 3.70 8.57
CA TYR A 4 0.00 5.11 8.30
C TYR A 4 -0.05 5.35 6.79
N THR A 5 -0.66 6.45 6.40
CA THR A 5 -0.73 6.93 5.03
C THR A 5 -0.27 8.38 5.00
N THR A 6 0.50 8.77 3.98
CA THR A 6 0.85 10.19 3.80
C THR A 6 -0.40 11.02 3.51
N ARG A 7 -0.29 12.33 3.76
CA ARG A 7 -1.36 13.27 3.44
C ARG A 7 -1.72 13.24 1.95
N LYS A 8 -0.72 13.06 1.08
CA LYS A 8 -0.93 13.00 -0.37
C LYS A 8 -1.74 11.75 -0.75
N VAL A 9 -1.39 10.58 -0.21
CA VAL A 9 -2.14 9.34 -0.41
C VAL A 9 -3.59 9.49 0.07
N ASN A 10 -3.81 9.98 1.29
CA ASN A 10 -5.16 10.16 1.84
C ASN A 10 -6.06 11.09 0.99
N ASN A 11 -5.47 12.08 0.31
CA ASN A 11 -6.23 13.04 -0.49
C ASN A 11 -6.47 12.60 -1.94
N GLN A 12 -5.57 11.78 -2.50
CA GLN A 12 -5.55 11.50 -3.94
C GLN A 12 -5.94 10.07 -4.30
N VAL A 13 -5.83 9.14 -3.35
CA VAL A 13 -6.08 7.72 -3.58
C VAL A 13 -7.46 7.35 -3.05
N ASP A 14 -8.21 6.60 -3.85
CA ASP A 14 -9.51 6.07 -3.43
C ASP A 14 -9.36 5.19 -2.19
N PHE A 15 -10.15 5.45 -1.16
CA PHE A 15 -10.07 4.74 0.12
C PHE A 15 -10.20 3.21 -0.03
N ARG A 16 -10.87 2.71 -1.08
CA ARG A 16 -11.03 1.28 -1.35
C ARG A 16 -9.71 0.63 -1.80
N ILE A 17 -8.85 1.35 -2.51
CA ILE A 17 -7.47 0.90 -2.83
C ILE A 17 -6.68 0.83 -1.54
N ILE A 18 -6.71 1.90 -0.73
CA ILE A 18 -5.98 1.97 0.55
C ILE A 18 -6.43 0.82 1.47
N SER A 19 -7.74 0.59 1.58
CA SER A 19 -8.30 -0.50 2.38
C SER A 19 -7.81 -1.87 1.94
N LYS A 20 -7.68 -2.11 0.62
CA LYS A 20 -7.15 -3.37 0.09
C LYS A 20 -5.65 -3.53 0.35
N ILE A 21 -4.87 -2.47 0.22
CA ILE A 21 -3.45 -2.48 0.58
C ILE A 21 -3.29 -2.80 2.07
N ILE A 22 -4.08 -2.18 2.94
CA ILE A 22 -4.09 -2.45 4.39
C ILE A 22 -4.40 -3.93 4.69
N GLU A 23 -5.37 -4.54 4.00
CA GLU A 23 -5.67 -5.97 4.16
C GLU A 23 -4.49 -6.88 3.78
N ILE A 24 -3.69 -6.49 2.76
CA ILE A 24 -2.50 -7.23 2.34
C ILE A 24 -1.40 -7.07 3.39
N LEU A 25 -1.10 -5.83 3.78
CA LEU A 25 -0.06 -5.54 4.76
C LEU A 25 -0.33 -6.21 6.11
N ARG A 26 -1.59 -6.29 6.54
CA ARG A 26 -2.00 -6.99 7.78
C ARG A 26 -1.67 -8.48 7.82
N LYS A 27 -1.41 -9.10 6.67
CA LYS A 27 -1.03 -10.52 6.56
C LYS A 27 0.49 -10.71 6.52
N LYS A 28 1.26 -9.63 6.39
CA LYS A 28 2.72 -9.66 6.35
C LYS A 28 3.28 -9.89 7.75
N SER A 29 4.32 -10.69 7.79
CA SER A 29 5.17 -11.00 8.94
C SER A 29 6.36 -10.05 9.00
N ILE A 30 7.22 -10.20 10.02
CA ILE A 30 8.49 -9.48 10.14
C ILE A 30 9.56 -10.01 9.18
N ASP A 31 9.42 -11.26 8.72
CA ASP A 31 10.38 -11.92 7.83
C ASP A 31 10.17 -11.55 6.36
N ASP A 32 9.00 -11.00 6.02
CA ASP A 32 8.71 -10.50 4.68
C ASP A 32 9.53 -9.24 4.35
N ASP A 33 9.67 -8.93 3.05
CA ASP A 33 10.37 -7.72 2.59
C ASP A 33 9.78 -6.45 3.21
N TYR A 34 10.66 -5.57 3.69
CA TYR A 34 10.28 -4.32 4.33
C TYR A 34 9.66 -3.32 3.34
N LEU A 35 9.93 -3.44 2.04
CA LEU A 35 9.33 -2.65 0.98
C LEU A 35 8.28 -3.50 0.26
N GLN A 36 7.09 -2.93 0.05
CA GLN A 36 6.04 -3.53 -0.76
C GLN A 36 5.59 -2.52 -1.82
N ILE A 37 5.63 -2.92 -3.08
CA ILE A 37 5.25 -2.08 -4.21
C ILE A 37 3.86 -2.49 -4.71
N PHE A 38 2.97 -1.52 -4.86
CA PHE A 38 1.61 -1.71 -5.35
C PHE A 38 1.38 -0.87 -6.60
N LYS A 39 1.31 -1.54 -7.76
CA LYS A 39 0.93 -0.91 -9.03
C LYS A 39 -0.58 -0.93 -9.17
N ILE A 40 -1.17 0.24 -9.27
CA ILE A 40 -2.60 0.43 -9.48
C ILE A 40 -2.82 0.63 -10.97
N GLU A 41 -3.51 -0.29 -11.61
CA GLU A 41 -3.76 -0.27 -13.05
C GLU A 41 -5.26 -0.39 -13.30
N ARG A 42 -5.92 0.70 -13.71
CA ARG A 42 -7.38 0.75 -13.96
C ARG A 42 -8.19 0.06 -12.85
N ASN A 43 -8.59 -1.19 -13.07
CA ASN A 43 -9.41 -1.98 -12.16
C ASN A 43 -8.62 -3.05 -11.39
N LYS A 44 -7.30 -2.94 -11.23
CA LYS A 44 -6.52 -3.93 -10.48
C LYS A 44 -5.38 -3.33 -9.67
N ILE A 45 -5.00 -4.05 -8.64
CA ILE A 45 -3.80 -3.81 -7.83
C ILE A 45 -2.85 -4.98 -8.09
N VAL A 46 -1.63 -4.69 -8.51
CA VAL A 46 -0.58 -5.68 -8.74
C VAL A 46 0.52 -5.45 -7.70
N ASN A 47 0.86 -6.49 -6.95
CA ASN A 47 2.09 -6.54 -6.15
C ASN A 47 2.88 -7.80 -6.53
N ASP A 48 4.07 -7.97 -5.96
CA ASP A 48 4.97 -9.09 -6.31
C ASP A 48 4.39 -10.48 -6.03
N GLU A 49 3.37 -10.59 -5.18
CA GLU A 49 2.74 -11.87 -4.84
C GLU A 49 1.50 -12.19 -5.68
N LYS A 50 0.72 -11.17 -6.05
CA LYS A 50 -0.60 -11.38 -6.64
C LYS A 50 -1.16 -10.16 -7.38
N GLU A 51 -2.09 -10.47 -8.26
CA GLU A 51 -3.01 -9.52 -8.85
C GLU A 51 -4.36 -9.55 -8.12
N ILE A 52 -4.90 -8.38 -7.78
CA ILE A 52 -6.22 -8.23 -7.17
C ILE A 52 -7.10 -7.41 -8.10
N ILE A 53 -8.17 -8.01 -8.60
CA ILE A 53 -9.18 -7.33 -9.40
C ILE A 53 -10.10 -6.54 -8.48
N LEU A 54 -10.17 -5.23 -8.72
CA LEU A 54 -11.11 -4.31 -8.10
C LEU A 54 -12.44 -4.35 -8.85
N LYS A 55 -13.54 -4.25 -8.10
CA LYS A 55 -14.90 -4.17 -8.66
C LYS A 55 -15.21 -2.81 -9.31
N TYR A 56 -14.24 -1.92 -9.40
CA TYR A 56 -14.37 -0.57 -9.93
C TYR A 56 -13.08 -0.16 -10.64
N ASP A 57 -13.19 0.84 -11.52
CA ASP A 57 -12.05 1.39 -12.27
C ASP A 57 -11.52 2.65 -11.57
N SER A 58 -10.24 2.65 -11.18
CA SER A 58 -9.53 3.79 -10.61
C SER A 58 -9.36 4.93 -11.63
N LYS A 59 -9.53 4.64 -12.93
CA LYS A 59 -9.30 5.51 -14.10
C LYS A 59 -7.88 6.09 -14.19
N LYS A 60 -6.99 5.71 -13.29
CA LYS A 60 -5.63 6.26 -13.16
C LYS A 60 -4.65 5.13 -12.89
N ASN A 61 -3.55 5.15 -13.63
CA ASN A 61 -2.43 4.26 -13.35
C ASN A 61 -1.40 5.00 -12.51
N PHE A 62 -1.04 4.43 -11.37
CA PHE A 62 -0.05 4.99 -10.46
C PHE A 62 0.53 3.90 -9.58
N GLU A 63 1.61 4.22 -8.88
CA GLU A 63 2.29 3.31 -7.97
C GLU A 63 2.21 3.85 -6.54
N LEU A 64 2.08 2.96 -5.58
CA LEU A 64 2.20 3.25 -4.15
C LEU A 64 3.24 2.31 -3.55
N TRP A 65 4.05 2.84 -2.65
CA TRP A 65 4.97 2.08 -1.84
C TRP A 65 4.42 1.93 -0.44
N SER A 66 4.68 0.79 0.19
CA SER A 66 4.50 0.59 1.62
C SER A 66 5.84 0.20 2.22
N ILE A 67 6.27 0.95 3.22
CA ILE A 67 7.58 0.78 3.86
C ILE A 67 7.38 0.39 5.30
N ARG A 68 7.99 -0.72 5.71
CA ARG A 68 8.00 -1.21 7.07
C ARG A 68 9.22 -0.68 7.78
N ASP A 69 8.99 -0.07 8.92
CA ASP A 69 10.03 0.35 9.83
C ASP A 69 9.76 -0.19 11.24
N ASN A 70 10.83 -0.27 12.02
CA ASN A 70 10.80 -0.72 13.41
C ASN A 70 11.27 0.42 14.32
N PHE A 71 10.41 0.85 15.23
CA PHE A 71 10.77 1.74 16.34
C PHE A 71 10.71 0.98 17.66
N GLU A 72 11.20 1.62 18.74
CA GLU A 72 11.15 1.09 20.10
C GLU A 72 9.73 0.62 20.51
N ASN A 73 8.70 1.27 19.99
CA ASN A 73 7.29 0.99 20.31
C ASN A 73 6.60 0.03 19.31
N GLY A 74 7.35 -0.59 18.41
CA GLY A 74 6.89 -1.64 17.51
C GLY A 74 7.04 -1.33 16.02
N THR A 75 6.48 -2.23 15.22
CA THR A 75 6.55 -2.20 13.76
C THR A 75 5.35 -1.46 13.15
N TYR A 76 5.63 -0.55 12.22
CA TYR A 76 4.63 0.20 11.48
C TYR A 76 4.93 0.18 9.99
N TRP A 77 3.87 0.28 9.20
CA TRP A 77 3.94 0.47 7.76
C TRP A 77 3.52 1.88 7.39
N THR A 78 4.23 2.51 6.47
CA THR A 78 3.84 3.79 5.89
C THR A 78 3.52 3.58 4.42
N ILE A 79 2.33 3.97 3.98
CA ILE A 79 1.90 3.96 2.58
C ILE A 79 2.12 5.36 2.01
N LEU A 80 2.91 5.47 0.95
CA LEU A 80 3.28 6.72 0.30
C LEU A 80 3.35 6.57 -1.22
N PHE A 81 3.34 7.70 -1.94
CA PHE A 81 3.77 7.70 -3.33
C PHE A 81 5.30 7.59 -3.43
N PRO A 82 5.88 6.94 -4.48
CA PRO A 82 7.32 6.77 -4.61
C PRO A 82 8.12 8.08 -4.50
N GLU A 83 7.58 9.18 -5.02
CA GLU A 83 8.22 10.50 -4.95
C GLU A 83 8.24 11.15 -3.56
N GLU A 84 7.58 10.56 -2.56
CA GLU A 84 7.60 11.02 -1.17
C GLU A 84 8.67 10.30 -0.32
N TYR A 85 9.37 9.31 -0.88
CA TYR A 85 10.50 8.62 -0.24
C TYR A 85 11.80 9.40 -0.42
#